data_AF-A0AAJ7JFR8-F1
#
_entry.id   AF-A0AAJ7JFR8-F1
#
_cell.length_a   1.000
_cell.length_b   1.000
_cell.length_c   1.000
_cell.angle_alpha   90.00
_cell.angle_beta   90.00
_cell.angle_gamma   90.00
#
_symmetry.space_group_name_H-M   'P 1'
#
loop_
_entity.id
_entity.type
_entity.pdbx_description
1 polymer ?
#
loop_
_entity_poly.entity_id
_entity_poly.type
_entity_poly.pdbx_seq_one_letter_code
_entity_poly.pdbx_strand_id
1 'polypeptide(L)'
;MLTQRVVASAQKVVKRNIGILAPAFQEAKDPIQQLFIDKIREYKSKSSGGKLVDATPEILREKQSELDRVAKQFALKGDATEFPKFQFKDPEVEK
;
A
#
# COMPACT_ATOMS: atom_id res chain seq x y z
N MET A 1 -9.52 -42.01 -22.25
CA MET A 1 -10.73 -41.35 -22.82
C MET A 1 -10.85 -39.87 -22.45
N LEU A 2 -10.54 -39.45 -21.22
CA LEU A 2 -10.61 -38.03 -20.82
C LEU A 2 -9.59 -37.15 -21.58
N THR A 3 -8.35 -37.61 -21.69
CA THR A 3 -7.24 -36.91 -22.37
C THR A 3 -7.53 -36.63 -23.85
N GLN A 4 -8.11 -37.60 -24.56
CA GLN A 4 -8.47 -37.47 -25.97
C GLN A 4 -9.59 -36.43 -26.19
N ARG A 5 -10.53 -36.30 -25.25
CA ARG A 5 -11.58 -35.28 -25.29
C ARG A 5 -11.03 -33.87 -25.04
N VAL A 6 -10.04 -33.73 -24.15
CA VAL A 6 -9.35 -32.46 -23.89
C VAL A 6 -8.53 -32.02 -25.10
N VAL A 7 -7.81 -32.93 -25.75
CA VAL A 7 -7.04 -32.62 -26.96
C VAL A 7 -7.95 -32.20 -28.11
N ALA A 8 -9.08 -32.88 -28.31
CA ALA A 8 -10.04 -32.53 -29.35
C ALA A 8 -10.75 -31.18 -29.10
N SER A 9 -11.02 -30.83 -27.83
CA SER A 9 -11.65 -29.56 -27.48
C SER A 9 -10.66 -28.39 -27.45
N ALA A 10 -9.37 -28.63 -27.21
CA ALA A 10 -8.34 -27.59 -27.15
C ALA A 10 -8.26 -26.76 -28.44
N GLN A 11 -8.30 -27.40 -29.61
CA GLN A 11 -8.28 -26.68 -30.89
C GLN A 11 -9.49 -25.74 -31.06
N LYS A 12 -10.66 -26.15 -30.57
CA LYS A 12 -11.89 -25.34 -30.62
C LYS A 12 -11.83 -24.16 -29.64
N VAL A 13 -11.26 -24.37 -28.46
CA VAL A 13 -11.05 -23.31 -27.45
C VAL A 13 -10.03 -22.30 -27.95
N VAL A 14 -8.89 -22.74 -28.49
CA VAL A 14 -7.86 -21.84 -29.03
C VAL A 14 -8.41 -21.01 -30.19
N LYS A 15 -9.11 -21.62 -31.16
CA LYS A 15 -9.69 -20.91 -32.32
C LYS A 15 -10.77 -19.90 -31.95
N ARG A 16 -11.53 -20.11 -30.87
CA ARG A 16 -12.60 -19.19 -30.43
C ARG A 16 -12.10 -18.06 -29.55
N ASN A 17 -10.95 -18.21 -28.88
CA ASN A 17 -10.42 -17.21 -27.95
C ASN A 17 -9.32 -16.33 -28.55
N ILE A 18 -8.94 -16.51 -29.82
CA ILE A 18 -7.87 -15.71 -30.48
C ILE A 18 -8.13 -14.20 -30.36
N GLY A 19 -9.40 -13.77 -30.49
CA GLY A 19 -9.78 -12.36 -30.38
C GLY A 19 -9.62 -11.76 -28.98
N ILE A 20 -9.66 -12.58 -27.92
CA ILE A 20 -9.42 -12.15 -26.53
C ILE A 20 -7.92 -12.19 -26.22
N LEU A 21 -7.18 -13.09 -26.86
CA LEU A 21 -5.73 -13.20 -26.73
C LEU A 21 -4.99 -12.07 -27.47
N ALA A 22 -5.51 -11.58 -28.59
CA ALA A 22 -4.83 -10.55 -29.40
C ALA A 22 -4.55 -9.23 -28.64
N PRO A 23 -5.50 -8.64 -27.88
CA PRO A 23 -5.21 -7.48 -27.02
C PRO A 23 -4.31 -7.83 -25.84
N ALA A 24 -4.39 -9.07 -25.32
CA ALA A 24 -3.59 -9.51 -24.18
C ALA A 24 -2.11 -9.74 -24.55
N PHE A 25 -1.82 -10.05 -25.82
CA PHE A 25 -0.46 -10.17 -26.39
C PHE A 25 -0.01 -8.90 -27.11
N GLN A 26 -0.83 -7.85 -27.19
CA GLN A 26 -0.44 -6.58 -27.77
C GLN A 26 0.38 -5.79 -26.76
N GLU A 27 1.67 -5.60 -27.08
CA GLU A 27 2.48 -4.59 -26.42
C GLU A 27 1.83 -3.21 -26.61
N ALA A 28 1.93 -2.34 -25.61
CA ALA A 28 1.46 -0.98 -25.69
C ALA A 28 2.28 -0.22 -26.76
N LYS A 29 1.73 -0.13 -27.97
CA LYS A 29 2.41 0.50 -29.11
C LYS A 29 2.54 2.01 -28.97
N ASP A 30 1.66 2.62 -28.18
CA ASP A 30 1.68 4.05 -27.87
C ASP A 30 2.62 4.31 -26.68
N PRO A 31 3.65 5.17 -26.84
CA PRO A 31 4.54 5.57 -25.76
C PRO A 31 3.80 6.04 -24.49
N ILE A 32 2.63 6.68 -24.62
CA ILE A 32 1.87 7.16 -23.46
C ILE A 32 1.29 5.98 -22.65
N GLN A 33 0.77 4.97 -23.34
CA GLN A 33 0.24 3.76 -22.69
C GLN A 33 1.36 2.97 -22.00
N GLN A 34 2.53 2.92 -22.62
CA GLN A 34 3.71 2.29 -22.04
C GLN A 34 4.13 2.97 -20.72
N LEU A 35 4.18 4.32 -20.69
CA LEU A 35 4.48 5.08 -19.48
C LEU A 35 3.50 4.79 -18.34
N PHE A 36 2.21 4.67 -18.64
CA PHE A 36 1.20 4.32 -17.64
C PHE A 36 1.45 2.93 -17.02
N ILE A 37 1.70 1.93 -17.87
CA ILE A 37 2.01 0.57 -17.42
C ILE A 37 3.29 0.55 -16.59
N ASP A 38 4.33 1.27 -17.02
CA ASP A 38 5.60 1.32 -16.30
C ASP A 38 5.45 1.99 -14.92
N LYS A 39 4.61 3.03 -14.81
CA LYS A 39 4.29 3.64 -13.52
C LYS A 39 3.49 2.72 -12.60
N ILE A 40 2.57 1.90 -13.13
CA ILE A 40 1.89 0.87 -12.33
C ILE A 40 2.88 -0.17 -11.79
N ARG A 41 3.81 -0.63 -12.64
CA ARG A 41 4.83 -1.62 -12.24
C ARG A 41 5.79 -1.04 -11.20
N GLU A 42 6.22 0.20 -11.41
CA GLU A 42 7.04 0.94 -10.44
C GLU A 42 6.33 1.06 -9.10
N TYR A 43 5.08 1.53 -9.09
CA TYR A 43 4.27 1.61 -7.88
C TYR A 43 4.16 0.25 -7.18
N LYS A 44 3.82 -0.82 -7.91
CA LYS A 44 3.68 -2.18 -7.35
C LYS A 44 4.96 -2.66 -6.65
N SER A 45 6.14 -2.34 -7.21
CA SER A 45 7.41 -2.69 -6.58
C SER A 45 7.64 -1.90 -5.29
N LYS A 46 7.39 -0.59 -5.32
CA LYS A 46 7.60 0.34 -4.20
C LYS A 46 6.54 0.25 -3.10
N SER A 47 5.32 -0.22 -3.41
CA SER A 47 4.22 -0.29 -2.46
C SER A 47 4.33 -1.47 -1.47
N SER A 48 5.31 -2.35 -1.65
CA SER A 48 5.51 -3.51 -0.78
C SER A 48 6.36 -3.14 0.44
N GLY A 49 6.00 -3.66 1.63
CA GLY A 49 6.87 -3.62 2.82
C GLY A 49 6.49 -2.66 3.95
N GLY A 50 5.36 -1.93 3.85
CA GLY A 50 4.74 -1.20 4.98
C GLY A 50 5.57 -0.08 5.62
N LYS A 51 6.77 0.18 5.10
CA LYS A 51 7.68 1.25 5.53
C LYS A 51 7.64 2.39 4.52
N LEU A 52 8.21 3.53 4.92
CA LEU A 52 8.44 4.62 3.99
C LEU A 52 9.32 4.14 2.83
N VAL A 53 8.84 4.38 1.61
CA VAL A 53 9.59 4.07 0.38
C VAL A 53 10.85 4.91 0.37
N ASP A 54 11.99 4.28 0.08
CA ASP A 54 13.30 4.94 -0.03
C ASP A 54 13.63 5.86 1.17
N ALA A 55 13.35 5.38 2.40
CA ALA A 55 13.55 6.16 3.61
C ALA A 55 15.02 6.55 3.83
N THR A 56 15.33 7.83 3.72
CA THR A 56 16.63 8.39 4.10
C THR A 56 16.67 8.72 5.60
N PRO A 57 17.87 8.79 6.22
CA PRO A 57 18.01 9.19 7.61
C PRO A 57 17.41 10.57 7.92
N GLU A 58 17.43 11.48 6.95
CA GLU A 58 16.85 12.82 7.06
C GLU A 58 15.32 12.79 7.20
N ILE A 59 14.64 11.99 6.37
CA ILE A 59 13.18 11.82 6.43
C ILE A 59 12.76 11.17 7.75
N LEU A 60 13.53 10.21 8.24
CA LEU A 60 13.24 9.58 9.54
C LEU A 60 13.38 10.58 10.70
N ARG A 61 14.39 11.47 10.63
CA ARG A 61 14.58 12.55 11.61
C ARG A 61 13.43 13.55 11.55
N GLU A 62 13.00 13.94 10.35
CA GLU A 62 11.85 14.83 10.16
C GLU A 62 10.57 14.22 10.72
N LYS A 63 10.31 12.93 10.41
CA LYS A 63 9.19 12.18 10.98
C LYS A 63 9.21 12.21 12.51
N GLN A 64 10.36 11.99 13.15
CA GLN A 64 10.46 12.03 14.60
C GLN A 64 10.20 13.45 15.14
N SER A 65 10.75 14.48 14.48
CA SER A 65 10.52 15.88 14.85
C SER A 65 9.03 16.26 14.80
N GLU A 66 8.29 15.81 13.78
CA GLU A 66 6.85 16.05 13.69
C GLU A 66 6.06 15.29 14.76
N LEU A 67 6.45 14.04 15.07
CA LEU A 67 5.84 13.30 16.17
C LEU A 67 6.04 14.00 17.52
N ASP A 68 7.25 14.52 17.77
CA ASP A 68 7.56 15.26 19.00
C ASP A 68 6.78 16.58 19.08
N ARG A 69 6.59 17.26 17.93
CA ARG A 69 5.77 18.48 17.84
C ARG A 69 4.32 18.19 18.21
N VAL A 70 3.75 17.11 17.67
CA VAL A 70 2.38 16.66 17.97
C VAL A 70 2.26 16.27 19.45
N ALA A 71 3.21 15.51 20.00
CA ALA A 71 3.20 15.12 21.40
C ALA A 71 3.18 16.33 22.34
N LYS A 72 3.97 17.37 22.04
CA LYS A 72 3.97 18.64 22.78
C LYS A 72 2.62 19.37 22.67
N GLN A 73 2.06 19.45 21.47
CA GLN A 73 0.79 20.14 21.22
C GLN A 73 -0.38 19.53 22.00
N PHE A 74 -0.41 18.20 22.12
CA PHE A 74 -1.47 17.48 22.85
C PHE A 74 -1.11 17.16 24.31
N ALA A 75 0.01 17.70 24.81
CA ALA A 75 0.53 17.43 26.15
C ALA A 75 0.56 15.93 26.50
N LEU A 76 0.87 15.09 25.51
CA LEU A 76 0.96 13.65 25.68
C LEU A 76 2.13 13.34 26.63
N LYS A 77 1.81 12.73 27.77
CA LYS A 77 2.79 12.27 28.76
C LYS A 77 2.83 10.75 28.72
N GLY A 78 3.70 10.18 27.88
CA GLY A 78 3.86 8.74 27.73
C GLY A 78 3.30 8.21 26.42
N ASP A 79 2.93 6.93 26.41
CA ASP A 79 2.41 6.27 25.21
C ASP A 79 1.04 6.85 24.84
N ALA A 80 0.89 7.27 23.58
CA ALA A 80 -0.37 7.79 23.04
C ALA A 80 -1.46 6.72 22.91
N THR A 81 -1.09 5.44 23.01
CA THR A 81 -2.04 4.33 22.96
C THR A 81 -2.64 3.99 24.33
N GLU A 82 -2.02 4.46 25.41
CA GLU A 82 -2.52 4.22 26.76
C GLU A 82 -3.61 5.23 27.15
N PHE A 83 -4.67 4.73 27.78
CA PHE A 83 -5.74 5.58 28.27
C PHE A 83 -5.28 6.39 29.51
N PRO A 84 -5.65 7.68 29.64
CA PRO A 84 -5.22 8.51 30.76
C PRO A 84 -5.70 7.98 32.12
N LYS A 85 -4.80 8.00 33.11
CA LYS A 85 -5.17 7.74 34.51
C LYS A 85 -5.64 9.05 35.14
N PHE A 86 -6.91 9.09 35.52
CA PHE A 86 -7.47 10.23 36.24
C PHE A 86 -7.22 10.07 37.73
N GLN A 87 -6.56 11.07 38.33
CA GLN A 87 -6.44 11.19 39.79
C GLN A 87 -7.18 12.46 40.20
N PHE A 88 -8.23 12.29 40.99
CA PHE A 88 -8.98 13.38 41.58
C PHE A 88 -8.39 13.65 42.96
N LYS A 89 -7.95 14.89 43.21
CA LYS A 89 -7.55 15.33 44.54
C LYS A 89 -8.73 16.04 45.18
N ASP A 90 -8.99 15.75 46.46
CA ASP A 90 -10.02 16.44 47.21
C ASP A 90 -9.65 17.93 47.32
N PRO A 91 -10.64 18.85 47.23
CA PRO A 91 -10.39 20.27 47.35
C PRO A 91 -9.94 20.61 48.78
N GLU A 92 -8.90 21.44 48.90
CA GLU A 92 -8.51 22.02 50.19
C GLU A 92 -9.59 23.02 50.62
N VAL A 93 -10.27 22.72 51.74
CA VAL A 93 -11.22 23.64 52.36
C VAL A 93 -10.42 24.59 53.25
N GLU A 94 -10.29 25.85 52.84
CA GLU A 94 -9.78 26.91 53.71
C GLU A 94 -10.75 27.09 54.89
N LYS A 95 -10.19 27.05 56.12
CA LYS A 95 -10.93 27.25 57.37
C LYS A 95 -11.11 28.73 57.68
#